data_AF-A0A5P9FM57-F1
#
_entry.id   AF-A0A5P9FM57-F1
#
_cell.length_a   1.000
_cell.length_b   1.000
_cell.length_c   1.000
_cell.angle_alpha   90.00
_cell.angle_beta   90.00
_cell.angle_gamma   90.00
#
_symmetry.space_group_name_H-M   'P 1'
#
loop_
_entity.id
_entity.type
_entity.pdbx_description
1 polymer ?
#
loop_
_entity_poly.entity_id
_entity_poly.type
_entity_poly.pdbx_seq_one_letter_code
_entity_poly.pdbx_strand_id
1 'polypeptide(L)'
;MLRPPLLLPLALAACSEAPNHLGNPLLLPVSALTTGAQNAAYDPRRAEVKAMLAGTRPAVLHDEDVQARLWRVAPVPVGERKDVLRDIADLPDPGSAEWTEAATVAVMVRL
;
A
#
# COMPACT_ATOMS: atom_id res chain seq x y z
N MET A 1 -35.09 27.39 -24.26
CA MET A 1 -35.75 26.43 -23.35
C MET A 1 -34.64 25.65 -22.63
N LEU A 2 -34.30 26.04 -21.39
CA LEU A 2 -33.27 25.38 -20.59
C LEU A 2 -33.86 24.11 -19.96
N ARG A 3 -33.21 22.96 -20.19
CA ARG A 3 -33.45 21.73 -19.43
C ARG A 3 -32.60 21.78 -18.15
N PRO A 4 -33.17 21.55 -16.95
CA PRO A 4 -32.41 21.57 -15.70
C PRO A 4 -31.52 20.32 -15.59
N PRO A 5 -30.32 20.44 -15.00
CA PRO A 5 -29.42 19.31 -14.83
C PRO A 5 -29.93 18.36 -13.72
N LEU A 6 -29.82 17.07 -14.02
CA LEU A 6 -30.02 15.95 -13.10
C LEU A 6 -28.98 16.02 -11.96
N LEU A 7 -29.28 16.80 -10.92
CA LEU A 7 -28.50 16.97 -9.69
C LEU A 7 -29.15 16.19 -8.53
N LEU A 8 -29.39 14.89 -8.69
CA LEU A 8 -29.89 14.07 -7.59
C LEU A 8 -29.39 12.62 -7.73
N PRO A 9 -28.26 12.28 -7.08
CA PRO A 9 -28.37 11.26 -6.03
C PRO A 9 -27.39 11.48 -4.87
N LEU A 10 -27.35 12.66 -4.25
CA LEU A 10 -26.56 12.90 -3.02
C LEU A 10 -27.38 12.82 -1.72
N ALA A 11 -28.70 12.66 -1.81
CA ALA A 11 -29.59 12.70 -0.65
C ALA A 11 -29.88 11.34 0.01
N LEU A 12 -29.37 10.22 -0.52
CA LEU A 12 -29.70 8.87 -0.03
C LEU A 12 -28.69 8.29 0.98
N ALA A 13 -27.58 8.97 1.27
CA ALA A 13 -26.57 8.51 2.24
C ALA A 13 -26.80 9.03 3.69
N ALA A 14 -27.85 9.83 3.92
CA ALA A 14 -28.09 10.50 5.21
C ALA A 14 -29.05 9.77 6.15
N CYS A 15 -29.63 8.63 5.75
CA CYS A 15 -30.66 7.92 6.51
C CYS A 15 -30.17 6.60 7.11
N SER A 16 -28.97 6.59 7.72
CA SER A 16 -28.50 5.47 8.55
C SER A 16 -28.32 5.97 9.98
N GLU A 17 -28.96 5.31 10.95
CA GLU A 17 -28.90 5.62 12.39
C GLU A 17 -27.58 5.16 13.05
N ALA A 18 -26.59 4.72 12.26
CA ALA A 18 -25.25 4.38 12.73
C ALA A 18 -24.36 5.65 12.76
N PRO A 19 -23.34 5.73 13.65
CA PRO A 19 -22.34 6.79 13.60
C PRO A 19 -21.74 6.87 12.19
N ASN A 20 -22.04 7.95 11.47
CA ASN A 20 -21.57 8.13 10.11
C ASN A 20 -20.06 8.39 10.14
N HIS A 21 -19.25 7.39 9.77
CA HIS A 21 -17.79 7.52 9.65
C HIS A 21 -17.37 8.42 8.48
N LEU A 22 -18.32 8.89 7.66
CA LEU A 22 -18.06 9.89 6.64
C LEU A 22 -17.81 11.23 7.36
N GLY A 23 -16.56 11.69 7.33
CA GLY A 23 -16.17 13.00 7.84
C GLY A 23 -16.95 14.15 7.19
N ASN A 24 -16.66 15.39 7.59
CA ASN A 24 -17.40 16.57 7.13
C ASN A 24 -17.64 16.52 5.60
N PRO A 25 -18.90 16.56 5.12
CA PRO A 25 -19.25 16.41 3.72
C PRO A 25 -18.56 17.44 2.81
N LEU A 26 -18.25 18.63 3.34
CA LEU A 26 -17.51 19.67 2.63
C LEU A 26 -16.02 19.33 2.45
N LEU A 27 -15.48 18.46 3.30
CA LEU A 27 -14.10 17.97 3.23
C LEU A 27 -14.00 16.65 2.43
N LEU A 28 -15.12 16.03 2.04
CA LEU A 28 -15.10 14.78 1.26
C LEU A 28 -14.38 14.91 -0.08
N PRO A 29 -14.52 15.99 -0.88
CA PRO A 29 -13.78 16.13 -2.12
C PRO A 29 -12.26 16.23 -1.91
N VAL A 30 -11.83 16.96 -0.87
CA VAL A 30 -10.42 17.06 -0.49
C VAL A 30 -9.91 15.70 -0.01
N SER A 31 -10.68 15.03 0.84
CA SER A 31 -10.36 13.69 1.34
C SER A 31 -10.23 12.71 0.18
N ALA A 32 -11.17 12.72 -0.78
CA ALA A 32 -11.13 11.87 -1.96
C ALA A 32 -9.89 12.12 -2.83
N LEU A 33 -9.48 13.38 -3.03
CA LEU A 33 -8.25 13.71 -3.77
C LEU A 33 -7.00 13.23 -3.02
N THR A 34 -6.94 13.44 -1.70
CA THR A 34 -5.79 13.01 -0.88
C THR A 34 -5.68 11.49 -0.80
N THR A 35 -6.78 10.78 -0.49
CA THR A 35 -6.85 9.32 -0.50
C THR A 35 -6.55 8.76 -1.90
N GLY A 36 -7.07 9.39 -2.95
CA GLY A 36 -6.79 9.00 -4.34
C GLY A 36 -5.32 9.13 -4.70
N ALA A 37 -4.67 10.23 -4.31
CA ALA A 37 -3.24 10.43 -4.54
C ALA A 37 -2.36 9.45 -3.72
N GLN A 38 -2.75 9.15 -2.49
CA GLN A 38 -2.06 8.17 -1.64
C GLN A 38 -2.16 6.76 -2.23
N ASN A 39 -3.35 6.34 -2.67
CA ASN A 39 -3.55 5.04 -3.33
C ASN A 39 -2.79 4.95 -4.66
N ALA A 40 -2.81 6.02 -5.46
CA ALA A 40 -2.12 6.07 -6.74
C ALA A 40 -0.59 5.98 -6.61
N ALA A 41 -0.01 6.42 -5.49
CA ALA A 41 1.42 6.27 -5.20
C ALA A 41 1.76 4.90 -4.56
N TYR A 42 0.82 4.33 -3.81
CA TYR A 42 0.98 3.05 -3.12
C TYR A 42 1.06 1.86 -4.08
N ASP A 43 0.12 1.75 -5.03
CA ASP A 43 0.02 0.60 -5.92
C ASP A 43 1.26 0.39 -6.80
N PRO A 44 1.84 1.43 -7.44
CA PRO A 44 3.07 1.28 -8.21
C PRO A 44 4.24 0.84 -7.35
N ARG A 45 4.41 1.43 -6.15
CA ARG A 45 5.50 1.06 -5.24
C ARG A 45 5.37 -0.40 -4.79
N ARG A 46 4.16 -0.82 -4.40
CA ARG A 46 3.89 -2.22 -4.04
C ARG A 46 4.23 -3.17 -5.18
N ALA A 47 3.87 -2.81 -6.42
CA ALA A 47 4.18 -3.61 -7.60
C ALA A 47 5.70 -3.72 -7.85
N GLU A 48 6.45 -2.62 -7.71
CA GLU A 48 7.90 -2.62 -7.85
C GLU A 48 8.60 -3.47 -6.78
N VAL A 49 8.20 -3.34 -5.51
CA VAL A 49 8.72 -4.16 -4.41
C VAL A 49 8.45 -5.63 -4.66
N LYS A 50 7.21 -5.97 -5.03
CA LYS A 50 6.81 -7.35 -5.35
C LYS A 50 7.61 -7.93 -6.51
N ALA A 51 7.77 -7.18 -7.59
CA ALA A 51 8.55 -7.62 -8.75
C ALA A 51 10.03 -7.84 -8.39
N MET A 52 10.60 -6.96 -7.57
CA MET A 52 11.96 -7.07 -7.06
C MET A 52 12.14 -8.36 -6.24
N LEU A 53 11.26 -8.60 -5.26
CA LEU A 53 11.29 -9.78 -4.40
C LEU A 53 11.04 -11.07 -5.18
N ALA A 54 10.08 -11.07 -6.12
CA ALA A 54 9.80 -12.22 -6.98
C ALA A 54 11.03 -12.66 -7.80
N GLY A 55 11.83 -11.69 -8.29
CA GLY A 55 13.02 -11.95 -9.09
C GLY A 55 14.30 -12.26 -8.29
N THR A 56 14.27 -12.06 -6.97
CA THR A 56 15.47 -12.20 -6.11
C THR A 56 15.27 -13.15 -4.93
N ARG A 57 14.09 -13.75 -4.77
CA ARG A 57 13.79 -14.71 -3.70
C ARG A 57 14.59 -16.02 -3.84
N PRO A 58 15.12 -16.59 -2.73
CA PRO A 58 15.21 -16.05 -1.38
C PRO A 58 16.51 -15.24 -1.10
N ALA A 59 17.31 -14.93 -2.14
CA ALA A 59 18.61 -14.29 -2.02
C ALA A 59 18.58 -12.95 -1.26
N VAL A 60 17.46 -12.23 -1.26
CA VAL A 60 17.26 -11.01 -0.45
C VAL A 60 17.59 -11.17 1.03
N LEU A 61 17.54 -12.38 1.58
CA LEU A 61 17.89 -12.66 2.98
C LEU A 61 19.40 -12.63 3.27
N HIS A 62 20.24 -12.82 2.26
CA HIS A 62 21.67 -13.08 2.45
C HIS A 62 22.59 -12.29 1.53
N ASP A 63 22.08 -11.77 0.41
CA ASP A 63 22.84 -11.00 -0.56
C ASP A 63 22.70 -9.50 -0.29
N GLU A 64 23.82 -8.87 0.08
CA GLU A 64 23.88 -7.45 0.43
C GLU A 64 23.56 -6.54 -0.76
N ASP A 65 23.92 -6.92 -1.98
CA ASP A 65 23.63 -6.15 -3.20
C ASP A 65 22.13 -6.19 -3.52
N VAL A 66 21.50 -7.35 -3.33
CA VAL A 66 20.05 -7.51 -3.44
C VAL A 66 19.33 -6.68 -2.39
N GLN A 67 19.80 -6.70 -1.14
CA GLN A 67 19.25 -5.86 -0.07
C GLN A 67 19.41 -4.37 -0.38
N ALA A 68 20.58 -3.95 -0.85
CA ALA A 68 20.82 -2.56 -1.26
C ALA A 68 19.88 -2.15 -2.42
N ARG A 69 19.57 -3.06 -3.35
CA ARG A 69 18.56 -2.83 -4.39
C ARG A 69 17.16 -2.73 -3.80
N LEU A 70 16.76 -3.59 -2.86
CA LEU A 70 15.49 -3.49 -2.16
C LEU A 70 15.32 -2.12 -1.50
N TRP A 71 16.34 -1.65 -0.77
CA TRP A 71 16.27 -0.36 -0.06
C TRP A 71 16.25 0.86 -0.97
N ARG A 72 16.65 0.72 -2.24
CA ARG A 72 16.46 1.77 -3.25
C ARG A 72 15.02 1.85 -3.76
N VAL A 73 14.35 0.71 -3.87
CA VAL A 73 12.93 0.62 -4.29
C VAL A 73 11.99 0.97 -3.13
N ALA A 74 12.30 0.47 -1.94
CA ALA A 74 11.57 0.71 -0.70
C ALA A 74 12.52 1.29 0.36
N PRO A 75 12.60 2.62 0.50
CA PRO A 75 13.56 3.29 1.39
C PRO A 75 13.19 3.16 2.88
N VAL A 76 13.28 1.95 3.41
CA VAL A 76 13.10 1.64 4.84
C VAL A 76 14.24 2.30 5.67
N PRO A 77 13.92 2.93 6.81
CA PRO A 77 14.92 3.50 7.73
C PRO A 77 15.99 2.47 8.13
N VAL A 78 17.25 2.89 8.20
CA VAL A 78 18.39 1.98 8.47
C VAL A 78 18.20 1.18 9.77
N GLY A 79 17.61 1.79 10.80
CA GLY A 79 17.32 1.13 12.08
C GLY A 79 16.30 -0.01 11.99
N GLU A 80 15.42 -0.01 10.98
CA GLU A 80 14.32 -0.98 10.83
C GLU A 80 14.64 -2.10 9.82
N ARG A 81 15.64 -1.91 8.95
CA ARG A 81 15.98 -2.88 7.90
C ARG A 81 16.27 -4.28 8.43
N LYS A 82 16.97 -4.37 9.57
CA LYS A 82 17.27 -5.66 10.21
C LYS A 82 16.00 -6.36 10.69
N ASP A 83 15.04 -5.61 11.20
CA ASP A 83 13.78 -6.16 11.67
C ASP A 83 12.92 -6.60 10.50
N VAL A 84 12.86 -5.83 9.40
CA VAL A 84 12.21 -6.26 8.15
C VAL A 84 12.81 -7.56 7.61
N LEU A 85 14.13 -7.67 7.56
CA LEU A 85 14.77 -8.90 7.10
C LEU A 85 14.49 -10.09 8.03
N ARG A 86 14.37 -9.86 9.34
CA ARG A 86 13.94 -10.89 10.30
C ARG A 86 12.49 -11.31 10.03
N ASP A 87 11.57 -10.36 9.91
CA ASP A 87 10.16 -10.62 9.64
C ASP A 87 10.00 -11.44 8.34
N ILE A 88 10.79 -11.12 7.31
CA ILE A 88 10.81 -11.87 6.04
C ILE A 88 11.42 -13.27 6.20
N ALA A 89 12.46 -13.42 7.02
CA ALA A 89 13.12 -14.71 7.27
C ALA A 89 12.22 -15.67 8.06
N ASP A 90 11.34 -15.14 8.91
CA ASP A 90 10.38 -15.91 9.71
C ASP A 90 9.17 -16.39 8.89
N LEU A 91 9.03 -15.95 7.64
CA LEU A 91 7.95 -16.39 6.75
C LEU A 91 8.13 -17.85 6.29
N PRO A 92 7.04 -18.63 6.20
CA PRO A 92 7.09 -19.99 5.70
C PRO A 92 7.38 -20.03 4.18
N ASP A 93 7.89 -21.17 3.72
CA ASP A 93 8.11 -21.50 2.32
C ASP A 93 8.87 -20.43 1.49
N PRO A 94 10.13 -20.13 1.84
CA PRO A 94 10.94 -19.15 1.12
C PRO A 94 11.00 -19.43 -0.39
N GLY A 95 10.63 -18.41 -1.19
CA GLY A 95 10.60 -18.52 -2.65
C GLY A 95 9.23 -18.86 -3.26
N SER A 96 8.23 -19.20 -2.45
CA SER A 96 6.83 -19.36 -2.89
C SER A 96 6.19 -18.01 -3.27
N ALA A 97 5.07 -18.05 -4.00
CA ALA A 97 4.31 -16.84 -4.36
C ALA A 97 3.72 -16.17 -3.11
N GLU A 98 3.26 -16.98 -2.18
CA GLU A 98 2.72 -16.61 -0.87
C GLU A 98 3.80 -15.91 -0.04
N TRP A 99 5.02 -16.46 0.00
CA TRP A 99 6.17 -15.82 0.64
C TRP A 99 6.46 -14.45 0.02
N THR A 100 6.42 -14.32 -1.31
CA THR A 100 6.64 -13.03 -1.97
C THR A 100 5.60 -11.99 -1.58
N GLU A 101 4.32 -12.38 -1.50
CA GLU A 101 3.26 -11.47 -1.06
C GLU A 101 3.47 -11.03 0.38
N ALA A 102 3.72 -11.98 1.29
CA ALA A 102 3.94 -11.69 2.70
C ALA A 102 5.20 -10.83 2.91
N ALA A 103 6.29 -11.11 2.20
CA ALA A 103 7.51 -10.32 2.24
C ALA A 103 7.30 -8.90 1.68
N THR A 104 6.49 -8.76 0.63
CA THR A 104 6.09 -7.44 0.11
C THR A 104 5.36 -6.65 1.18
N VAL A 105 4.42 -7.27 1.89
CA VAL A 105 3.69 -6.61 2.99
C VAL A 105 4.64 -6.21 4.12
N ALA A 106 5.54 -7.10 4.55
CA ALA A 106 6.52 -6.82 5.59
C ALA A 106 7.40 -5.59 5.28
N VAL A 107 7.77 -5.38 4.01
CA VAL A 107 8.46 -4.18 3.57
C VAL A 107 7.54 -2.95 3.55
N MET A 108 6.34 -3.09 2.98
CA MET A 108 5.43 -1.96 2.74
C MET A 108 4.90 -1.31 4.02
N VAL A 109 4.77 -2.06 5.13
CA VAL A 109 4.33 -1.51 6.42
C VAL A 109 5.37 -0.63 7.12
N ARG A 110 6.61 -0.58 6.60
CA ARG A 110 7.72 0.22 7.14
C ARG A 110 8.10 1.43 6.28
N LEU A 111 7.25 1.77 5.31
CA LEU A 111 7.41 2.92 4.40
C LEU A 111 6.52 4.09 4.81
#